data_AF-A0A8T4EL65-F1
#
_entry.id   AF-A0A8T4EL65-F1
#
_cell.length_a   1.000
_cell.length_b   1.000
_cell.length_c   1.000
_cell.angle_alpha   90.00
_cell.angle_beta   90.00
_cell.angle_gamma   90.00
#
_symmetry.space_group_name_H-M   'P 1'
#
loop_
_entity.id
_entity.type
_entity.pdbx_description
1 polymer ?
#
loop_
_entity_poly.entity_id
_entity_poly.type
_entity_poly.pdbx_seq_one_letter_code
_entity_poly.pdbx_strand_id
1 'polypeptide(L)' 'MLTEKEIEVLELRAKKLTQIEVSKKLGISQAAVSHFEKNALRKVKEAEETMQVARRLKLTK' A
#
# COMPACT_ATOMS: atom_id res chain seq x y z
N MET A 1 -5.32 8.72 -0.84
CA MET A 1 -3.91 8.90 -0.45
C MET A 1 -3.50 7.81 0.53
N LEU A 2 -2.29 7.28 0.41
CA LEU A 2 -1.75 6.32 1.37
C LEU A 2 -1.36 7.04 2.67
N THR A 3 -1.51 6.38 3.81
CA THR A 3 -0.99 6.87 5.09
C THR A 3 0.49 6.48 5.25
N GLU A 4 1.20 7.15 6.16
CA GLU A 4 2.59 6.80 6.48
C GLU A 4 2.74 5.32 6.88
N LYS A 5 1.79 4.79 7.67
CA LYS A 5 1.80 3.38 8.08
C LYS A 5 1.53 2.42 6.92
N GLU A 6 0.65 2.79 5.99
CA GLU A 6 0.42 2.02 4.78
C GLU A 6 1.68 1.98 3.89
N ILE A 7 2.37 3.12 3.75
CA ILE A 7 3.63 3.22 3.01
C ILE A 7 4.71 2.36 3.68
N GLU A 8 4.92 2.54 4.98
CA GLU A 8 5.93 1.80 5.75
C GLU A 8 5.71 0.27 5.69
N VAL A 9 4.45 -0.18 5.77
CA VAL A 9 4.10 -1.59 5.58
C VAL A 9 4.46 -2.07 4.17
N LEU A 10 4.08 -1.34 3.12
CA LEU A 10 4.41 -1.72 1.74
C LEU A 10 5.92 -1.75 1.47
N GLU A 11 6.68 -0.81 2.01
CA GLU A 11 8.15 -0.76 1.87
C GLU A 11 8.82 -2.00 2.49
N LEU A 12 8.36 -2.42 3.68
CA LEU A 12 8.90 -3.62 4.33
C LEU A 12 8.47 -4.90 3.58
N ARG A 13 7.24 -4.94 3.07
CA ARG A 13 6.76 -6.06 2.25
C ARG A 13 7.51 -6.16 0.92
N ALA A 14 7.87 -5.04 0.29
CA ALA A 14 8.70 -5.00 -0.91
C ALA A 14 10.11 -5.56 -0.68
N LYS A 15 10.62 -5.49 0.56
CA LYS A 15 11.87 -6.14 1.02
C LYS A 15 11.69 -7.63 1.33
N LYS A 16 10.56 -8.24 0.95
CA LYS A 16 10.19 -9.65 1.13
C LYS A 16 9.99 -10.11 2.59
N LEU A 17 9.89 -9.18 3.56
CA LEU A 17 9.52 -9.53 4.93
C LEU A 17 8.08 -10.02 4.96
N THR A 18 7.79 -11.09 5.71
CA THR A 18 6.44 -11.58 6.00
C THR A 18 5.66 -10.59 6.87
N GLN A 19 4.33 -10.67 6.88
CA GLN A 19 3.51 -9.82 7.74
C GLN A 19 3.84 -9.99 9.23
N ILE A 20 4.30 -11.18 9.64
CA ILE A 20 4.75 -11.46 11.01
C ILE A 20 6.07 -10.73 11.31
N GLU A 21 7.02 -10.73 10.38
CA GLU A 21 8.28 -9.98 10.57
C GLU A 21 8.05 -8.48 10.57
N VAL A 22 7.16 -7.99 9.70
CA VAL A 22 6.72 -6.60 9.68
C VAL A 22 6.03 -6.24 11.00
N SER A 23 5.17 -7.11 11.53
CA SER A 23 4.47 -6.84 12.80
C SER A 23 5.45 -6.72 13.96
N LYS A 24 6.46 -7.61 14.02
CA LYS A 24 7.55 -7.52 15.00
C LYS A 24 8.36 -6.24 14.84
N LYS A 25 8.68 -5.85 13.61
CA LYS A 25 9.50 -4.65 13.34
C LYS A 25 8.78 -3.35 13.67
N LEU A 26 7.47 -3.30 13.42
CA LEU A 26 6.64 -2.11 13.64
C LEU A 26 6.00 -2.04 15.03
N GLY A 27 6.13 -3.09 15.85
CA GLY A 27 5.51 -3.15 17.17
C GLY A 27 3.99 -3.16 17.15
N ILE A 28 3.38 -3.73 16.10
CA ILE A 28 1.92 -3.83 15.93
C ILE A 28 1.48 -5.28 15.72
N SER A 29 0.17 -5.55 15.77
CA SER A 29 -0.35 -6.90 15.50
C SER A 29 -0.22 -7.27 14.02
N GLN A 30 -0.06 -8.56 13.71
CA GLN A 30 -0.06 -9.05 12.32
C GLN A 30 -1.40 -8.74 11.62
N ALA A 31 -2.52 -8.75 12.36
CA ALA A 31 -3.82 -8.32 11.85
C ALA A 31 -3.82 -6.84 11.42
N ALA A 32 -3.18 -5.96 12.19
CA ALA A 32 -3.03 -4.55 11.82
C ALA A 32 -2.15 -4.39 10.57
N VAL A 33 -1.04 -5.14 10.45
CA VAL A 33 -0.22 -5.17 9.23
C VAL A 33 -1.05 -5.58 8.02
N SER A 34 -1.83 -6.67 8.13
CA SER A 34 -2.70 -7.15 7.05
C SER A 34 -3.73 -6.10 6.64
N HIS A 35 -4.34 -5.42 7.62
CA HIS A 35 -5.28 -4.33 7.36
C HIS A 35 -4.63 -3.16 6.60
N PHE A 36 -3.44 -2.70 7.03
CA PHE A 36 -2.70 -1.65 6.33
C PHE A 36 -2.29 -2.08 4.92
N GLU A 37 -1.74 -3.28 4.74
CA GLU A 37 -1.33 -3.81 3.43
C GLU A 37 -2.52 -3.87 2.47
N LYS A 38 -3.65 -4.45 2.91
CA LYS A 38 -4.87 -4.54 2.08
C LYS A 38 -5.40 -3.18 1.66
N ASN A 39 -5.46 -2.22 2.59
CA ASN A 39 -5.94 -0.87 2.29
C ASN A 39 -4.99 -0.13 1.36
N ALA A 40 -3.68 -0.24 1.58
CA ALA A 40 -2.67 0.37 0.73
C ALA A 40 -2.76 -0.15 -0.71
N LEU A 41 -2.82 -1.48 -0.89
CA LEU A 41 -2.93 -2.12 -2.20
C LEU A 41 -4.22 -1.72 -2.93
N ARG A 42 -5.35 -1.64 -2.22
CA ARG A 42 -6.61 -1.16 -2.80
C ARG A 42 -6.47 0.28 -3.31
N LYS A 43 -5.91 1.18 -2.50
CA LYS A 43 -5.70 2.59 -2.89
C LYS A 43 -4.75 2.73 -4.09
N VAL A 44 -3.68 1.93 -4.14
CA VAL A 44 -2.76 1.91 -5.28
C VAL A 44 -3.49 1.48 -6.54
N LYS A 45 -4.30 0.42 -6.48
CA LYS A 45 -5.09 -0.06 -7.62
C LYS A 45 -6.08 1.00 -8.11
N GLU A 46 -6.84 1.61 -7.21
CA GLU A 46 -7.80 2.68 -7.56
C GLU A 46 -7.10 3.89 -8.19
N ALA A 47 -5.93 4.26 -7.68
CA ALA A 47 -5.12 5.33 -8.26
C ALA A 47 -4.59 4.96 -9.64
N GLU A 48 -4.13 3.72 -9.84
CA GLU A 48 -3.69 3.22 -11.14
C GLU A 48 -4.81 3.25 -12.17
N GLU A 49 -6.00 2.75 -11.83
CA GLU A 49 -7.20 2.79 -12.67
C GLU A 49 -7.56 4.24 -13.04
N THR A 50 -7.53 5.15 -12.05
CA THR A 50 -7.78 6.58 -12.27
C THR A 50 -6.76 7.18 -13.23
N MET A 51 -5.47 6.87 -13.06
CA MET A 51 -4.39 7.34 -13.91
C MET A 51 -4.50 6.80 -15.33
N GLN A 52 -4.94 5.56 -15.52
CA GLN A 52 -5.19 4.97 -16.84
C GLN A 52 -6.31 5.74 -17.56
N VAL A 53 -7.41 6.04 -16.87
CA VAL A 53 -8.49 6.87 -17.43
C VAL A 53 -8.00 8.28 -17.76
N ALA A 54 -7.26 8.92 -16.86
CA ALA A 54 -6.72 10.26 -17.07
C ALA A 54 -5.80 10.32 -18.30
N ARG A 55 -4.92 9.31 -18.48
CA ARG A 55 -4.06 9.18 -19.67
C ARG A 55 -4.88 8.99 -20.95
N ARG A 56 -5.90 8.12 -20.92
CA ARG A 56 -6.79 7.88 -22.07
C ARG A 56 -7.51 9.16 -22.51
N LEU A 57 -7.90 9.99 -21.55
CA LEU A 57 -8.61 11.25 -21.80
C LEU A 57 -7.68 12.46 -21.97
N LYS A 58 -6.36 12.27 -21.93
CA LYS A 58 -5.34 13.36 -22.01
C LYS A 58 -5.55 14.46 -20.96
N LEU A 59 -6.03 14.08 -19.77
CA LEU A 59 -6.27 15.01 -18.66
C LEU A 59 -5.00 15.30 -17.85
N THR A 60 -3.96 14.50 -18.03
CA THR A 60 -2.64 14.66 -17.43
C THR A 60 -1.58 14.68 -18.54
N LYS A 61 -0.61 15.60 -18.43
CA LYS A 61 0.52 15.74 -19.36
C LYS A 61 1.59 14.68 -19.08
#